data_AF-A0A1R0H3U7-F1
#
_entry.id   AF-A0A1R0H3U7-F1
#
_cell.length_a   1.000
_cell.length_b   1.000
_cell.length_c   1.000
_cell.angle_alpha   90.00
_cell.angle_beta   90.00
_cell.angle_gamma   90.00
#
_symmetry.space_group_name_H-M   'P 1'
#
loop_
_entity.id
_entity.type
_entity.pdbx_description
1 polymer ?
#
loop_
_entity_poly.entity_id
_entity_poly.type
_entity_poly.pdbx_seq_one_letter_code
_entity_poly.pdbx_strand_id
1 'polypeptide(L)'
;MIQHITNIIENSIGLDQVENYHHMCRLLSRFRSTHTLVEVENDPLYSKFLDSVAGFSITGLSLWEWSENSITPLLVFWLKSSSTKDYVTQSIEITSPVDIKIKEILSKIVTCYLASLLSLASKSVMDGDVAES
;
A
#
# COMPACT_ATOMS: atom_id res chain seq x y z
N MET A 1 1.26 -6.27 -17.24
CA MET A 1 1.63 -5.12 -16.40
C MET A 1 2.01 -5.56 -14.99
N ILE A 2 1.16 -6.33 -14.30
CA ILE A 2 1.39 -6.90 -12.95
C ILE A 2 2.80 -7.48 -12.79
N GLN A 3 3.20 -8.42 -13.66
CA GLN A 3 4.53 -9.05 -13.61
C GLN A 3 5.70 -8.05 -13.63
N HIS A 4 5.62 -6.97 -14.41
CA HIS A 4 6.70 -5.99 -14.50
C HIS A 4 6.79 -5.14 -13.23
N ILE A 5 5.64 -4.72 -12.70
CA ILE A 5 5.59 -3.96 -11.43
C ILE A 5 6.11 -4.85 -10.29
N THR A 6 5.67 -6.11 -10.21
CA THR A 6 6.19 -7.10 -9.27
C THR A 6 7.70 -7.22 -9.37
N ASN A 7 8.25 -7.36 -10.58
CA ASN A 7 9.69 -7.49 -10.78
C ASN A 7 10.49 -6.26 -10.32
N ILE A 8 9.98 -5.05 -10.57
CA ILE A 8 10.62 -3.80 -10.11
C ILE A 8 10.64 -3.75 -8.58
N ILE A 9 9.52 -4.10 -7.94
CA ILE A 9 9.40 -4.09 -6.47
C ILE A 9 10.29 -5.17 -5.83
N GLU A 10 10.23 -6.41 -6.32
CA GLU A 10 10.98 -7.53 -5.73
C GLU A 10 12.49 -7.38 -5.85
N ASN A 11 12.96 -6.75 -6.93
CA ASN A 11 14.39 -6.53 -7.16
C ASN A 11 14.85 -5.11 -6.81
N SER A 12 13.97 -4.30 -6.20
CA SER A 12 14.25 -2.90 -5.83
C SER A 12 14.85 -2.05 -6.97
N ILE A 13 14.41 -2.28 -8.21
CA ILE A 13 15.04 -1.70 -9.41
C ILE A 13 14.80 -0.19 -9.43
N GLY A 14 15.85 0.59 -9.14
CA GLY A 14 15.82 2.05 -9.13
C GLY A 14 14.97 2.66 -8.02
N LEU A 15 14.55 1.87 -7.02
CA LEU A 15 13.73 2.34 -5.88
C LEU A 15 14.54 3.00 -4.76
N ASP A 16 15.87 2.96 -4.88
CA ASP A 16 16.81 3.71 -4.06
C ASP A 16 16.72 5.22 -4.32
N GLN A 17 16.24 5.61 -5.50
CA GLN A 17 16.00 7.00 -5.87
C GLN A 17 14.61 7.45 -5.43
N VAL A 18 14.54 8.48 -4.59
CA VAL A 18 13.30 9.02 -3.99
C VAL A 18 12.23 9.33 -5.05
N GLU A 19 12.62 9.96 -6.16
CA GLU A 19 11.70 10.29 -7.26
C GLU A 19 11.09 9.04 -7.92
N ASN A 20 11.88 8.00 -8.13
CA ASN A 20 11.39 6.75 -8.74
C ASN A 20 10.41 6.05 -7.81
N TYR A 21 10.68 6.09 -6.51
CA TYR A 21 9.77 5.56 -5.51
C TYR A 21 8.44 6.31 -5.49
N HIS A 22 8.47 7.65 -5.53
CA HIS A 22 7.26 8.47 -5.67
C HIS A 22 6.47 8.11 -6.93
N HIS A 23 7.16 7.92 -8.06
CA HIS A 23 6.52 7.44 -9.29
C HIS A 23 5.86 6.08 -9.11
N MET A 24 6.50 5.14 -8.41
CA MET A 24 5.93 3.82 -8.13
C MET A 24 4.68 3.90 -7.25
N CYS A 25 4.67 4.70 -6.18
CA CYS A 25 3.47 4.87 -5.36
C CYS A 25 2.30 5.45 -6.17
N ARG A 26 2.56 6.44 -7.03
CA ARG A 26 1.56 7.01 -7.94
C ARG A 26 1.09 5.99 -8.97
N LEU A 27 1.99 5.18 -9.52
CA LEU A 27 1.68 4.12 -10.47
C LEU A 27 0.76 3.07 -9.85
N LEU A 28 1.03 2.62 -8.62
CA LEU A 28 0.18 1.67 -7.91
C LEU A 28 -1.24 2.23 -7.70
N SER A 29 -1.35 3.46 -7.20
CA SER A 29 -2.64 4.14 -7.02
C SER A 29 -3.45 4.23 -8.32
N ARG A 30 -2.78 4.58 -9.42
CA ARG A 30 -3.37 4.62 -10.76
C ARG A 30 -3.74 3.24 -11.29
N PHE A 31 -2.88 2.24 -11.11
CA PHE A 31 -3.13 0.86 -11.51
C PHE A 31 -4.44 0.36 -10.92
N ARG A 32 -4.64 0.54 -9.61
CA ARG A 32 -5.90 0.14 -8.97
C ARG A 32 -7.11 0.95 -9.43
N SER A 33 -6.92 2.21 -9.82
CA SER A 33 -8.02 3.04 -10.34
C SER A 33 -8.42 2.68 -11.78
N THR A 34 -7.53 2.01 -12.52
CA THR A 34 -7.69 1.69 -13.94
C THR A 34 -8.02 0.23 -14.21
N HIS A 35 -7.82 -0.65 -13.22
CA HIS A 35 -8.10 -2.08 -13.31
C HIS A 35 -9.04 -2.48 -12.17
N THR A 36 -10.20 -3.03 -12.51
CA THR A 36 -11.18 -3.58 -11.56
C THR A 36 -10.67 -4.90 -10.98
N LEU A 37 -11.16 -5.28 -9.79
CA LEU A 37 -10.78 -6.54 -9.15
C LEU A 37 -11.14 -7.74 -10.02
N VAL A 38 -12.29 -7.69 -10.71
CA VAL A 38 -12.76 -8.75 -11.62
C VAL A 38 -11.78 -8.99 -12.78
N GLU A 39 -11.14 -7.93 -13.29
CA GLU A 39 -10.17 -8.03 -14.39
C GLU A 39 -8.84 -8.65 -13.95
N VAL A 40 -8.45 -8.50 -12.69
CA VAL A 40 -7.12 -8.90 -12.20
C VAL A 40 -7.15 -10.10 -11.25
N GLU A 41 -8.28 -10.44 -10.63
CA GLU A 41 -8.36 -11.53 -9.64
C GLU A 41 -8.12 -12.91 -10.26
N ASN A 42 -8.36 -13.05 -11.57
CA ASN A 42 -8.11 -14.27 -12.33
C ASN A 42 -6.65 -14.40 -12.81
N ASP A 43 -5.82 -13.34 -12.67
CA ASP A 43 -4.40 -13.42 -13.00
C ASP A 43 -3.67 -14.19 -11.89
N PRO A 44 -3.02 -15.34 -12.21
CA PRO A 44 -2.33 -16.16 -11.20
C PRO A 44 -1.19 -15.40 -10.49
N LEU A 45 -0.67 -14.33 -11.09
CA LEU A 45 0.37 -13.49 -10.51
C LEU A 45 -0.18 -12.39 -9.60
N TYR A 46 -1.50 -12.13 -9.61
CA TYR A 46 -2.08 -11.04 -8.83
C TYR A 46 -1.92 -11.25 -7.32
N SER A 47 -2.07 -12.48 -6.84
CA SER A 47 -1.85 -12.80 -5.42
C SER A 47 -0.40 -12.53 -5.00
N LYS A 48 0.56 -12.89 -5.84
CA LYS A 48 2.00 -12.61 -5.62
C LYS A 48 2.26 -11.10 -5.66
N PHE A 49 1.67 -10.40 -6.62
CA PHE A 49 1.76 -8.95 -6.73
C PHE A 49 1.26 -8.25 -5.47
N LEU A 50 0.13 -8.68 -4.90
CA LEU A 50 -0.39 -8.14 -3.65
C LEU A 50 0.62 -8.32 -2.50
N ASP A 51 1.30 -9.46 -2.41
CA ASP A 51 2.34 -9.68 -1.40
C ASP A 51 3.55 -8.75 -1.59
N SER A 52 4.05 -8.61 -2.82
CA SER A 52 5.16 -7.72 -3.12
C SER A 52 4.81 -6.26 -2.81
N VAL A 53 3.61 -5.81 -3.22
CA VAL A 53 3.13 -4.44 -2.94
C VAL A 53 2.88 -4.24 -1.43
N ALA A 54 2.43 -5.26 -0.71
CA ALA A 54 2.27 -5.20 0.75
C ALA A 54 3.61 -4.99 1.46
N GLY A 55 4.62 -5.79 1.10
CA GLY A 55 5.98 -5.63 1.65
C GLY A 55 6.53 -4.24 1.36
N PHE A 56 6.47 -3.80 0.10
CA PHE A 56 6.83 -2.45 -0.31
C PHE A 56 6.12 -1.37 0.51
N SER A 57 4.81 -1.53 0.73
CA SER A 57 3.99 -0.56 1.43
C SER A 57 4.36 -0.43 2.91
N ILE A 58 4.60 -1.56 3.59
CA ILE A 58 4.98 -1.59 5.01
C ILE A 58 6.34 -0.91 5.18
N THR A 59 7.32 -1.22 4.33
CA THR A 59 8.62 -0.56 4.33
C THR A 59 8.47 0.94 4.09
N GLY A 60 7.66 1.33 3.10
CA GLY A 60 7.39 2.73 2.77
C GLY A 60 6.78 3.55 3.88
N LEU A 61 5.82 2.98 4.60
CA LEU A 61 5.15 3.66 5.72
C LEU A 61 6.06 3.84 6.94
N SER A 62 7.07 2.98 7.07
CA SER A 62 8.08 3.05 8.13
C SER A 62 9.16 4.10 7.87
N LEU A 63 9.35 4.53 6.61
CA LEU A 63 10.39 5.48 6.20
C LEU A 63 9.81 6.88 5.96
N TRP A 64 9.87 7.72 6.99
CA TRP A 64 9.21 9.04 6.96
C TRP A 64 9.84 10.06 6.01
N GLU A 65 11.10 9.86 5.59
CA GLU A 65 11.77 10.72 4.58
C GLU A 65 11.04 10.71 3.23
N TRP A 66 10.12 9.77 3.02
CA TRP A 66 9.43 9.51 1.76
C TRP A 66 7.95 9.95 1.83
N SER A 67 7.57 10.63 2.93
CA SER A 67 6.18 10.84 3.37
C SER A 67 5.38 11.83 2.53
N GLU A 68 5.97 12.95 2.10
CA GLU A 68 5.21 14.06 1.50
C GLU A 68 4.46 13.67 0.21
N ASN A 69 5.04 12.78 -0.61
CA ASN A 69 4.47 12.42 -1.91
C ASN A 69 4.13 10.93 -2.10
N SER A 70 4.54 10.05 -1.17
CA SER A 70 4.39 8.60 -1.35
C SER A 70 3.25 7.97 -0.56
N ILE A 71 2.94 8.49 0.64
CA ILE A 71 2.03 7.83 1.58
C ILE A 71 0.60 7.87 1.08
N THR A 72 0.11 9.05 0.67
CA THR A 72 -1.28 9.20 0.23
C THR A 72 -1.61 8.31 -0.98
N PRO A 73 -0.82 8.28 -2.08
CA PRO A 73 -1.11 7.38 -3.20
C PRO A 73 -1.14 5.90 -2.81
N LEU A 74 -0.27 5.49 -1.87
CA LEU A 74 -0.16 4.13 -1.38
C LEU A 74 -1.37 3.72 -0.53
N LEU A 75 -1.83 4.59 0.38
CA LEU A 75 -3.06 4.37 1.14
C LEU A 75 -4.30 4.33 0.23
N VAL A 76 -4.34 5.20 -0.78
CA VAL A 76 -5.41 5.20 -1.79
C VAL A 76 -5.45 3.89 -2.59
N PHE A 77 -4.29 3.31 -2.91
CA PHE A 77 -4.23 1.99 -3.55
C PHE A 77 -4.93 0.92 -2.70
N TRP A 78 -4.61 0.84 -1.40
CA TRP A 78 -5.18 -0.16 -0.51
C TRP A 78 -6.67 0.05 -0.23
N LEU A 79 -7.08 1.31 -0.01
CA LEU A 79 -8.49 1.65 0.18
C LEU A 79 -9.33 1.26 -1.03
N LYS A 80 -8.86 1.60 -2.24
CA LYS A 80 -9.57 1.20 -3.47
C LYS A 80 -9.55 -0.31 -3.65
N SER A 81 -8.47 -1.00 -3.30
CA SER A 81 -8.38 -2.47 -3.37
C SER A 81 -9.48 -3.15 -2.56
N SER A 82 -9.81 -2.65 -1.37
CA SER A 82 -10.89 -3.21 -0.54
C SER A 82 -12.31 -2.84 -0.97
N SER A 83 -12.54 -1.66 -1.56
CA SER A 83 -13.90 -1.16 -1.87
C SER A 83 -14.50 -1.67 -3.19
N THR A 84 -13.86 -2.63 -3.85
CA THR A 84 -14.19 -2.97 -5.25
C THR A 84 -15.54 -3.66 -5.46
N LYS A 85 -16.18 -4.16 -4.40
CA LYS A 85 -17.41 -4.95 -4.51
C LYS A 85 -18.70 -4.20 -4.13
N ASP A 86 -18.60 -2.97 -3.62
CA ASP A 86 -19.77 -2.31 -3.02
C ASP A 86 -20.80 -1.75 -4.03
N TYR A 87 -20.49 -1.69 -5.34
CA TYR A 87 -21.36 -1.00 -6.31
C TYR A 87 -22.15 -1.89 -7.27
N VAL A 88 -21.80 -3.17 -7.48
CA VAL A 88 -22.36 -3.94 -8.62
C VAL A 88 -23.18 -5.19 -8.23
N THR A 89 -23.11 -5.72 -7.01
CA THR A 89 -23.89 -6.95 -6.71
C THR A 89 -24.29 -7.05 -5.24
N GLN A 90 -25.54 -6.69 -4.93
CA GLN A 90 -26.26 -7.12 -3.72
C GLN A 90 -26.67 -8.62 -3.76
N SER A 91 -26.05 -9.43 -4.62
CA SER A 91 -26.37 -10.84 -4.78
C SER A 91 -25.27 -11.69 -4.16
N ILE A 92 -25.55 -12.26 -2.98
CA ILE A 92 -24.84 -13.37 -2.31
C ILE A 92 -23.31 -13.22 -2.40
N GLU A 93 -22.72 -12.53 -1.40
CA GLU A 93 -21.28 -12.33 -1.25
C GLU A 93 -20.52 -13.68 -1.15
N ILE A 94 -20.13 -14.25 -2.29
CA ILE A 94 -19.02 -15.19 -2.31
C ILE A 94 -17.75 -14.34 -2.29
N THR A 95 -17.26 -14.09 -1.07
CA THR A 95 -15.98 -13.41 -0.85
C THR A 95 -14.86 -14.24 -1.46
N SER A 96 -14.31 -13.79 -2.59
CA SER A 96 -13.18 -14.48 -3.24
C SER A 96 -11.96 -14.52 -2.32
N PRO A 97 -11.11 -15.56 -2.37
CA PRO A 97 -9.92 -15.66 -1.51
C PRO A 97 -8.98 -14.43 -1.60
N VAL A 98 -8.95 -13.80 -2.78
CA VAL A 98 -8.20 -12.56 -3.03
C VAL A 98 -8.80 -11.37 -2.24
N ASP A 99 -10.13 -11.30 -2.12
CA ASP A 99 -10.82 -10.26 -1.35
C ASP A 99 -10.50 -10.37 0.15
N ILE A 100 -10.51 -11.59 0.70
CA ILE A 100 -10.09 -11.86 2.09
C ILE A 100 -8.66 -11.38 2.31
N LYS A 101 -7.75 -11.76 1.41
CA LYS A 101 -6.34 -11.37 1.47
C LYS A 101 -6.14 -9.86 1.42
N ILE A 102 -6.86 -9.15 0.55
CA ILE A 102 -6.79 -7.68 0.47
C ILE A 102 -7.22 -7.05 1.79
N LYS A 103 -8.32 -7.52 2.39
CA LYS A 103 -8.80 -7.03 3.70
C LYS A 103 -7.79 -7.28 4.82
N GLU A 104 -7.18 -8.46 4.86
CA GLU A 104 -6.11 -8.78 5.82
C GLU A 104 -4.88 -7.88 5.65
N ILE A 105 -4.43 -7.67 4.41
CA ILE A 105 -3.31 -6.78 4.12
C ILE A 105 -3.65 -5.35 4.51
N LEU A 106 -4.82 -4.83 4.12
CA LEU A 106 -5.25 -3.48 4.46
C LEU A 106 -5.22 -3.24 5.97
N SER A 107 -5.70 -4.20 6.77
CA SER A 107 -5.64 -4.13 8.23
C SER A 107 -4.19 -3.93 8.71
N LYS A 108 -3.24 -4.74 8.20
CA LYS A 108 -1.82 -4.62 8.52
C LYS A 108 -1.23 -3.26 8.09
N ILE A 109 -1.60 -2.77 6.91
CA ILE A 109 -1.15 -1.48 6.37
C ILE A 109 -1.61 -0.33 7.28
N VAL A 110 -2.89 -0.31 7.66
CA VAL A 110 -3.44 0.73 8.55
C VAL A 110 -2.79 0.66 9.92
N THR A 111 -2.60 -0.53 10.49
CA THR A 111 -1.89 -0.70 11.76
C THR A 111 -0.45 -0.18 11.68
N CYS A 112 0.28 -0.51 10.62
CA CYS A 112 1.65 -0.03 10.40
C CYS A 112 1.72 1.49 10.27
N TYR A 113 0.79 2.09 9.53
CA TYR A 113 0.70 3.55 9.39
C TYR A 113 0.44 4.24 10.74
N LEU A 114 -0.54 3.76 11.51
CA LEU A 114 -0.86 4.31 12.84
C LEU A 114 0.30 4.14 13.82
N ALA A 115 0.99 3.00 13.81
CA ALA A 115 2.16 2.76 14.63
C ALA A 115 3.32 3.72 14.27
N SER A 116 3.53 3.97 12.97
CA SER A 116 4.55 4.90 12.49
C SER A 116 4.24 6.34 12.90
N LEU A 117 2.97 6.77 12.78
CA LEU A 117 2.50 8.06 13.28
C LEU A 117 2.68 8.21 14.80
N LEU A 118 2.32 7.18 15.56
CA LEU A 118 2.48 7.19 17.01
C LEU A 118 3.96 7.31 17.40
N SER A 119 4.84 6.54 16.74
CA SER A 119 6.29 6.61 16.98
C SER A 119 6.87 8.00 16.72
N LEU A 120 6.38 8.69 15.69
CA LEU A 120 6.80 10.07 15.38
C LEU A 120 6.32 11.05 16.44
N ALA A 121 5.04 10.95 16.83
CA ALA A 121 4.48 11.80 17.88
C ALA A 121 5.23 11.60 19.21
N SER A 122 5.51 10.36 19.59
CA SER A 122 6.31 10.06 20.79
C SER A 122 7.72 10.65 20.71
N LYS A 123 8.38 10.55 19.55
CA LYS A 123 9.71 11.13 19.35
C LYS A 123 9.69 12.65 19.49
N SER A 124 8.70 13.33 18.89
CA SER A 124 8.59 14.79 19.01
C SER A 124 8.34 15.28 20.44
N VAL A 125 7.65 14.48 21.27
CA VAL A 125 7.44 14.81 22.68
C VAL A 125 8.75 14.66 23.46
N MET A 126 9.52 13.60 23.21
CA MET A 126 10.82 13.39 23.87
C MET A 126 11.86 14.45 23.47
N ASP A 127 11.89 14.87 22.20
CA ASP A 127 12.80 15.92 21.73
C ASP A 127 12.42 17.31 22.28
N GLY A 128 11.13 17.52 22.64
CA GLY A 128 10.64 18.75 23.28
C GLY A 128 11.11 18.90 24.74
N ASP A 129 11.12 17.82 25.51
CA ASP A 129 11.54 17.84 26.93
C ASP A 129 13.05 18.11 27.10
N VAL A 130 13.88 17.77 26.09
CA VAL A 130 15.33 18.01 26.12
C VAL A 130 15.68 19.47 25.80
N ALA A 131 14.81 20.21 25.10
CA ALA A 131 15.04 21.60 24.73
C ALA A 131 14.69 22.61 25.85
N GLU A 132 13.96 22.18 26.88
CA GLU A 132 13.57 23.02 28.03
C GLU A 132 14.41 22.79 29.31
N SER A 133 15.48 21.98 29.24
CA SER A 133 16.35 21.65 30.38
C SER A 133 17.72 22.33 30.35
#